data_AF-A0A401JF60-F1
#
_entry.id   AF-A0A401JF60-F1
#
_cell.length_a   1.000
_cell.length_b   1.000
_cell.length_c   1.000
_cell.angle_alpha   90.00
_cell.angle_beta   90.00
_cell.angle_gamma   90.00
#
_symmetry.space_group_name_H-M   'P 1'
#
loop_
_entity.id
_entity.type
_entity.pdbx_description
1 polymer ?
#
loop_
_entity_poly.entity_id
_entity_poly.type
_entity_poly.pdbx_seq_one_letter_code
_entity_poly.pdbx_strand_id
1 'polypeptide(L)'
;MSQINYEKGERMPDAAYLSAIAAAGADVQYILTGLRAGALAVEETRAGYIVEYVTPEEEALLENFRHAPPEGQAALKATSAALAYQQAAEAKPALRTRKSVVEFSDEYTGPRTGPVEFGDEMKPAPGKKRKDDAA
;
A
#
# COMPACT_ATOMS: atom_id res chain seq x y z
N MET A 1 -37.54 -5.53 8.44
CA MET A 1 -36.64 -4.50 9.00
C MET A 1 -35.22 -4.89 8.65
N SER A 2 -34.53 -4.12 7.81
CA SER A 2 -33.19 -4.49 7.32
C SER A 2 -32.08 -4.23 8.33
N GLN A 3 -32.13 -3.11 9.05
CA GLN A 3 -31.09 -2.71 10.01
C GLN A 3 -30.95 -3.67 11.19
N ILE A 4 -32.07 -4.09 11.79
CA ILE A 4 -32.08 -5.06 12.90
C ILE A 4 -31.37 -6.36 12.51
N ASN A 5 -31.50 -6.79 11.25
CA ASN A 5 -30.86 -8.02 10.77
C ASN A 5 -29.34 -7.83 10.58
N TYR A 6 -28.89 -6.61 10.28
CA TYR A 6 -27.45 -6.28 10.21
C TYR A 6 -26.81 -6.28 11.58
N GLU A 7 -27.48 -5.64 12.56
CA GLU A 7 -27.00 -5.56 13.94
C GLU A 7 -26.94 -6.94 14.63
N LYS A 8 -27.82 -7.86 14.22
CA LYS A 8 -27.80 -9.27 14.65
C LYS A 8 -26.82 -10.14 13.86
N GLY A 9 -26.19 -9.62 12.80
CA GLY A 9 -25.32 -10.39 11.92
C GLY A 9 -26.05 -11.43 11.04
N GLU A 10 -27.38 -11.37 10.95
CA GLU A 10 -28.20 -12.29 10.16
C GLU A 10 -28.15 -11.98 8.66
N ARG A 11 -27.73 -10.75 8.29
CA ARG A 11 -27.58 -10.31 6.91
C ARG A 11 -26.44 -9.27 6.80
N MET A 12 -25.82 -9.17 5.63
CA MET A 12 -24.91 -8.08 5.30
C MET A 12 -25.64 -6.96 4.54
N PRO A 13 -25.29 -5.68 4.76
CA PRO A 13 -25.85 -4.58 3.98
C PRO A 13 -25.44 -4.71 2.51
N ASP A 14 -26.37 -4.42 1.61
CA ASP A 14 -26.08 -4.34 0.17
C ASP A 14 -25.60 -2.93 -0.24
N ALA A 15 -25.10 -2.82 -1.47
CA ALA A 15 -24.57 -1.57 -1.99
C ALA A 15 -25.63 -0.46 -2.09
N ALA A 16 -26.90 -0.80 -2.33
CA ALA A 16 -27.99 0.19 -2.41
C ALA A 16 -28.33 0.77 -1.03
N TYR A 17 -28.25 -0.05 0.01
CA TYR A 17 -28.38 0.40 1.38
C TYR A 17 -27.20 1.28 1.81
N LEU A 18 -25.97 0.89 1.49
CA LEU A 18 -24.78 1.68 1.79
C LEU A 18 -24.78 3.02 1.02
N SER A 19 -25.26 3.06 -0.22
CA SER A 19 -25.37 4.31 -0.98
C SER A 19 -26.40 5.27 -0.37
N ALA A 20 -27.52 4.75 0.15
CA ALA A 20 -28.50 5.55 0.89
C ALA A 20 -27.90 6.14 2.18
N ILE A 21 -27.06 5.38 2.89
CA ILE A 21 -26.30 5.86 4.06
C ILE A 21 -25.33 6.98 3.66
N ALA A 22 -24.59 6.80 2.55
CA ALA A 22 -23.70 7.84 2.03
C ALA A 22 -24.47 9.12 1.67
N ALA A 23 -25.64 9.00 1.04
CA ALA A 23 -26.49 10.13 0.69
C ALA A 23 -27.04 10.87 1.93
N ALA A 24 -27.19 10.17 3.05
CA ALA A 24 -27.52 10.77 4.34
C ALA A 24 -26.32 11.50 5.00
N GLY A 25 -25.14 11.51 4.36
CA GLY A 25 -23.94 12.24 4.81
C GLY A 25 -22.97 11.41 5.65
N ALA A 26 -23.18 10.11 5.79
CA ALA A 26 -22.28 9.26 6.55
C ALA A 26 -21.10 8.75 5.70
N ASP A 27 -19.92 8.68 6.31
CA ASP A 27 -18.72 8.11 5.69
C ASP A 27 -18.77 6.57 5.73
N VAL A 28 -19.22 5.98 4.62
CA VAL A 28 -19.33 4.52 4.46
C VAL A 28 -17.97 3.82 4.54
N GLN A 29 -16.89 4.46 4.09
CA GLN A 29 -15.54 3.89 4.19
C GLN A 29 -15.16 3.71 5.65
N TYR A 30 -15.42 4.72 6.47
CA TYR A 30 -15.18 4.65 7.90
C TYR A 30 -16.03 3.62 8.60
N ILE A 31 -17.31 3.51 8.24
CA ILE A 31 -18.22 2.52 8.86
C ILE A 31 -17.71 1.09 8.63
N LEU A 32 -17.19 0.79 7.45
CA LEU A 32 -16.77 -0.56 7.09
C LEU A 32 -15.36 -0.91 7.57
N THR A 33 -14.45 0.07 7.57
CA THR A 33 -13.01 -0.19 7.75
C THR A 33 -12.39 0.54 8.94
N GLY A 34 -13.11 1.49 9.55
CA GLY A 34 -12.58 2.40 10.56
C GLY A 34 -11.69 3.52 9.99
N LEU A 35 -11.52 3.58 8.66
CA LEU A 35 -10.68 4.57 7.98
C LEU A 35 -11.53 5.71 7.43
N ARG A 36 -11.17 6.95 7.78
CA ARG A 36 -11.87 8.13 7.25
C ARG A 36 -11.52 8.36 5.78
N ALA A 37 -12.48 8.90 5.03
CA ALA A 37 -12.20 9.45 3.72
C ALA A 37 -11.08 10.52 3.81
N GLY A 38 -10.10 10.47 2.90
CA GLY A 38 -8.93 11.37 2.92
C GLY A 38 -7.67 10.80 3.57
N ALA A 39 -7.68 9.54 3.99
CA ALA A 39 -6.46 8.81 4.33
C ALA A 39 -5.54 8.70 3.10
N LEU A 40 -4.30 9.14 3.24
CA LEU A 40 -3.27 9.14 2.19
C LEU A 40 -2.52 7.81 2.13
N ALA A 41 -2.18 7.29 3.30
CA ALA A 41 -1.51 6.01 3.46
C ALA A 41 -2.09 5.28 4.66
N VAL A 42 -2.16 3.96 4.54
CA VAL A 42 -2.59 3.06 5.61
C VAL A 42 -1.56 1.95 5.70
N GLU A 43 -0.87 1.88 6.83
CA GLU A 43 0.06 0.80 7.13
C GLU A 43 -0.47 -0.01 8.31
N GLU A 44 -0.52 -1.33 8.15
CA GLU A 44 -0.89 -2.23 9.24
C GLU A 44 0.32 -2.51 10.13
N THR A 45 0.18 -2.25 11.43
CA THR A 45 1.23 -2.49 12.42
C THR A 45 0.72 -3.37 13.55
N ARG A 46 1.64 -3.84 14.40
CA ARG A 46 1.30 -4.65 15.59
C ARG A 46 0.37 -3.92 16.58
N ALA A 47 0.32 -2.60 16.54
CA ALA A 47 -0.54 -1.78 17.40
C ALA A 47 -1.85 -1.33 16.70
N GLY A 48 -2.13 -1.82 15.49
CA GLY A 48 -3.26 -1.41 14.66
C GLY A 48 -2.82 -0.69 13.38
N TYR A 49 -3.72 0.08 12.78
CA TYR A 49 -3.42 0.84 11.56
C TYR A 49 -2.77 2.20 11.89
N ILE A 50 -1.67 2.51 11.21
CA ILE A 50 -1.17 3.89 11.08
C ILE A 50 -1.87 4.49 9.87
N VAL A 51 -2.53 5.63 10.08
CA VAL A 51 -3.24 6.34 9.02
C VAL A 51 -2.66 7.73 8.88
N GLU A 52 -2.14 8.02 7.69
CA GLU A 52 -1.66 9.34 7.33
C GLU A 52 -2.81 10.13 6.71
N TYR A 53 -2.99 11.38 7.15
CA TYR A 53 -4.03 12.27 6.67
C TYR A 53 -3.40 13.54 6.10
N VAL A 54 -4.10 14.17 5.16
CA VAL A 54 -3.74 15.51 4.69
C VAL A 54 -3.76 16.46 5.88
N THR A 55 -2.63 17.11 6.15
CA THR A 55 -2.51 18.15 7.15
C THR A 55 -3.17 19.45 6.66
N PRO A 56 -3.60 20.35 7.56
CA PRO A 56 -4.17 21.64 7.15
C PRO A 56 -3.24 22.46 6.25
N GLU A 57 -1.93 22.32 6.43
CA GLU A 57 -0.93 23.00 5.61
C GLU A 57 -0.89 22.43 4.18
N GLU A 58 -0.93 21.10 4.02
CA GLU A 58 -1.02 20.46 2.72
C GLU A 58 -2.33 20.80 2.00
N GLU A 59 -3.44 20.88 2.72
CA GLU A 59 -4.73 21.33 2.17
C GLU A 59 -4.65 22.77 1.66
N ALA A 60 -4.05 23.68 2.44
CA ALA A 60 -3.85 25.07 2.02
C ALA A 60 -2.94 25.18 0.79
N LEU A 61 -1.89 24.36 0.69
CA LEU A 61 -1.04 24.32 -0.50
C LEU A 61 -1.82 23.87 -1.74
N LEU A 62 -2.67 22.85 -1.62
CA LEU A 62 -3.53 22.40 -2.71
C LEU A 62 -4.56 23.45 -3.12
N GLU A 63 -5.16 24.16 -2.16
CA GLU A 63 -6.12 25.22 -2.41
C GLU A 63 -5.46 26.41 -3.13
N ASN A 64 -4.30 26.84 -2.66
CA ASN A 64 -3.51 27.90 -3.32
C ASN A 64 -3.13 27.51 -4.75
N PHE A 65 -2.72 26.24 -4.96
CA PHE A 65 -2.41 25.73 -6.29
C PHE A 65 -3.63 25.78 -7.24
N ARG A 66 -4.82 25.37 -6.76
CA ARG A 66 -6.05 25.36 -7.57
C ARG A 66 -6.50 26.77 -7.97
N HIS A 67 -6.27 27.77 -7.13
CA HIS A 67 -6.66 29.16 -7.38
C HIS A 67 -5.58 29.98 -8.12
N ALA A 68 -4.37 29.46 -8.27
CA ALA A 68 -3.31 30.15 -9.00
C ALA A 68 -3.61 30.21 -10.51
N PRO A 69 -3.22 31.30 -11.21
CA PRO A 69 -3.28 31.37 -12.67
C PRO A 69 -2.34 30.34 -13.31
N PRO A 70 -2.48 30.04 -14.62
CA PRO A 70 -1.68 29.01 -15.30
C PRO A 70 -0.17 29.20 -15.13
N GLU A 71 0.32 30.43 -15.20
CA GLU A 71 1.73 30.77 -14.99
C GLU A 71 2.18 30.47 -13.55
N GLY A 72 1.32 30.77 -12.56
CA GLY A 72 1.58 30.49 -11.15
C GLY A 72 1.60 28.98 -10.84
N GLN A 73 0.68 28.22 -11.44
CA GLN A 73 0.68 26.76 -11.33
C GLN A 73 1.94 26.14 -11.95
N ALA A 74 2.39 26.65 -13.11
CA ALA A 74 3.61 26.18 -13.75
C ALA A 74 4.85 26.47 -12.90
N ALA A 75 4.95 27.66 -12.32
CA ALA A 75 6.03 28.03 -11.41
C ALA A 75 6.04 27.13 -10.16
N LEU A 76 4.89 26.95 -9.50
CA LEU A 76 4.77 26.08 -8.33
C LEU A 76 5.22 24.64 -8.63
N LYS A 77 4.80 24.06 -9.77
CA LYS A 77 5.24 22.73 -10.20
C LYS A 77 6.74 22.65 -10.44
N ALA A 78 7.31 23.64 -11.12
CA ALA A 78 8.74 23.66 -11.40
C ALA A 78 9.56 23.76 -10.10
N THR A 79 9.16 24.66 -9.20
CA THR A 79 9.81 24.85 -7.90
C THR A 79 9.65 23.63 -7.00
N SER A 80 8.44 23.06 -6.90
CA SER A 80 8.21 21.87 -6.08
C SER A 80 9.02 20.67 -6.58
N ALA A 81 9.08 20.45 -7.89
CA ALA A 81 9.91 19.41 -8.49
C ALA A 81 11.40 19.65 -8.22
N ALA A 82 11.90 20.87 -8.44
CA ALA A 82 13.29 21.20 -8.20
C ALA A 82 13.69 20.93 -6.73
N LEU A 83 12.88 21.37 -5.77
CA LEU A 83 13.16 21.20 -4.34
C LEU A 83 13.05 19.75 -3.88
N ALA A 84 12.09 18.98 -4.41
CA ALA A 84 11.94 17.56 -4.06
C ALA A 84 13.18 16.73 -4.45
N TYR A 85 13.80 17.04 -5.59
CA TYR A 85 14.99 16.32 -6.06
C TYR A 85 16.31 16.91 -5.55
N GLN A 86 16.34 18.19 -5.16
CA GLN A 86 17.56 18.84 -4.64
C GLN A 86 18.04 18.21 -3.31
N GLN A 87 17.12 17.88 -2.41
CA GLN A 87 17.46 17.17 -1.16
C GLN A 87 17.93 15.73 -1.41
N ALA A 88 17.40 15.05 -2.43
CA ALA A 88 17.82 13.69 -2.80
C ALA A 88 19.24 13.67 -3.41
N ALA A 89 19.64 14.74 -4.10
CA ALA A 89 20.99 14.87 -4.66
C ALA A 89 22.06 15.27 -3.62
N GLU A 90 21.68 15.96 -2.54
CA GLU A 90 22.58 16.35 -1.46
C GLU A 90 22.81 15.24 -0.41
N ALA A 91 21.98 14.18 -0.41
CA ALA A 91 22.20 12.97 0.37
C ALA A 91 23.38 12.13 -0.20
N LYS A 92 24.61 12.62 -0.03
CA LYS A 92 25.84 11.91 -0.43
C LYS A 92 25.90 10.51 0.19
N PRO A 93 26.11 9.44 -0.59
CA PRO A 93 26.47 8.15 0.00
C PRO A 93 27.86 8.29 0.60
N ALA A 94 27.98 8.14 1.91
CA ALA A 94 29.26 7.99 2.59
C ALA A 94 29.87 6.63 2.24
N LEU A 95 30.34 6.48 1.00
CA LEU A 95 31.07 5.29 0.56
C LEU A 95 32.47 5.37 1.17
N ARG A 96 32.60 4.88 2.41
CA ARG A 96 33.90 4.64 3.05
C ARG A 96 34.61 3.55 2.25
N THR A 97 35.49 3.95 1.34
CA THR A 97 36.47 3.04 0.75
C THR A 97 37.41 2.56 1.84
N ARG A 98 37.07 1.47 2.53
CA ARG A 98 38.06 0.71 3.30
C ARG A 98 38.79 -0.19 2.31
N LYS A 99 40.04 0.17 2.01
CA LYS A 99 41.00 -0.70 1.36
C LYS A 99 41.41 -1.79 2.36
N SER A 100 40.61 -2.85 2.48
CA SER A 100 41.06 -4.08 3.14
C SER A 100 41.62 -5.00 2.07
N VAL A 101 42.93 -4.86 1.83
CA VAL A 101 43.72 -5.96 1.29
C VAL A 101 43.74 -7.01 2.39
N VAL A 102 43.00 -8.10 2.19
CA VAL A 102 43.18 -9.32 2.97
C VAL A 102 43.88 -10.28 2.04
N GLU A 103 45.17 -10.51 2.30
CA GLU A 103 45.95 -11.57 1.68
C GLU A 103 45.27 -12.91 2.02
N PHE A 104 44.89 -13.65 0.98
CA PHE A 104 44.30 -14.97 1.12
C PHE A 104 45.43 -15.99 1.02
N SER A 105 45.98 -16.39 2.16
CA SER A 105 46.97 -17.45 2.27
C SER A 105 46.32 -18.83 2.14
N ASP A 106 46.93 -19.66 1.29
CA ASP A 106 46.90 -21.12 1.16
C ASP A 106 45.76 -21.92 1.84
N GLU A 107 44.97 -22.54 0.95
CA GLU A 107 44.58 -23.96 0.97
C GLU A 107 43.96 -24.55 2.25
N TYR A 108 42.63 -24.78 2.22
CA TYR A 108 42.08 -25.99 2.82
C TYR A 108 40.92 -26.59 2.01
N THR A 109 41.12 -27.85 1.69
CA THR A 109 40.28 -28.84 1.01
C THR A 109 39.06 -29.28 1.84
N GLY A 110 37.86 -29.13 1.29
CA GLY A 110 36.61 -29.71 1.80
C GLY A 110 35.72 -30.19 0.65
N PRO A 111 34.86 -31.20 0.84
CA PRO A 111 34.22 -31.91 -0.26
C PRO A 111 33.22 -31.03 -1.02
N ARG A 112 33.37 -30.99 -2.35
CA ARG A 112 32.40 -30.40 -3.28
C ARG A 112 31.10 -31.20 -3.23
N THR A 113 30.07 -30.68 -2.56
CA THR A 113 28.70 -31.17 -2.76
C THR A 113 28.21 -30.68 -4.12
N GLY A 114 27.71 -31.61 -4.94
CA GLY A 114 27.32 -31.40 -6.34
C GLY A 114 26.06 -30.55 -6.52
N PRO A 115 25.62 -30.34 -7.78
CA PRO A 115 24.52 -29.45 -8.13
C PRO A 115 23.20 -29.91 -7.51
N VAL A 116 22.43 -28.96 -6.95
CA VAL A 116 21.05 -29.16 -6.51
C VAL A 116 20.15 -29.37 -7.72
N GLU A 117 19.57 -30.56 -7.85
CA GLU A 117 18.55 -30.87 -8.86
C GLU A 117 17.22 -30.21 -8.47
N PHE A 118 16.66 -29.39 -9.37
CA PHE A 118 15.30 -28.86 -9.25
C PHE A 118 14.33 -29.90 -9.81
N GLY A 119 13.66 -30.62 -8.91
CA GLY A 119 12.68 -31.66 -9.27
C GLY A 119 11.37 -31.10 -9.85
N ASP A 120 10.83 -31.86 -10.80
CA ASP A 120 9.68 -31.60 -11.67
C ASP A 120 8.33 -31.29 -10.98
N GLU A 121 7.55 -30.45 -11.69
CA GLU A 121 6.08 -30.39 -11.81
C GLU A 121 5.20 -30.70 -10.58
N MET A 122 4.64 -29.63 -9.99
CA MET A 122 3.50 -29.71 -9.08
C MET A 122 2.21 -29.99 -9.85
N LYS A 123 1.73 -31.24 -9.84
CA LYS A 123 0.43 -31.61 -10.43
C LYS A 123 -0.74 -31.08 -9.58
N PRO A 124 -1.79 -30.49 -10.18
CA PRO A 124 -2.96 -30.01 -9.44
C PRO A 124 -3.83 -31.17 -8.92
N ALA A 125 -4.37 -31.00 -7.71
CA ALA A 125 -5.25 -31.96 -7.03
C ALA A 125 -6.59 -32.18 -7.78
N PRO A 126 -7.18 -33.39 -7.76
CA PRO A 126 -8.41 -33.68 -8.49
C PRO A 126 -9.65 -33.03 -7.86
N GLY A 127 -10.40 -32.26 -8.66
CA GLY A 127 -11.66 -31.62 -8.26
C GLY A 127 -12.79 -32.63 -8.05
N LYS A 128 -13.54 -32.47 -6.96
CA LYS A 128 -14.79 -33.21 -6.71
C LYS A 128 -15.90 -32.68 -7.62
N LYS A 129 -16.38 -33.52 -8.54
CA LYS A 129 -17.60 -33.27 -9.32
C LYS A 129 -18.79 -33.22 -8.36
N ARG A 130 -19.55 -32.11 -8.37
CA ARG A 130 -20.90 -32.10 -7.79
C ARG A 130 -21.79 -32.91 -8.70
N LYS A 131 -22.51 -33.84 -8.10
CA LYS A 131 -23.52 -34.67 -8.74
C LYS A 131 -24.87 -33.96 -8.54
N ASP A 132 -25.75 -34.18 -9.51
CA ASP A 132 -27.20 -34.05 -9.41
C ASP A 132 -27.81 -32.70 -9.87
N ASP A 133 -27.85 -32.55 -11.19
CA ASP A 133 -29.07 -32.13 -11.88
C ASP A 133 -29.99 -33.36 -11.99
N ALA A 134 -31.13 -33.36 -11.30
CA ALA A 134 -32.24 -34.27 -11.57
C ALA A 134 -33.56 -33.69 -11.03
N ALA A 135 -34.47 -33.44 -11.98
CA ALA A 135 -35.93 -33.29 -11.88
C ALA A 135 -36.50 -32.07 -11.15
#